data_AF-T1BWN7-F1
#
_entry.id   AF-T1BWN7-F1
#
_cell.length_a   1.000
_cell.length_b   1.000
_cell.length_c   1.000
_cell.angle_alpha   90.00
_cell.angle_beta   90.00
_cell.angle_gamma   90.00
#
_symmetry.space_group_name_H-M   'P 1'
#
loop_
_entity.id
_entity.type
_entity.pdbx_description
1 polymer ?
#
loop_
_entity_poly.entity_id
_entity_poly.type
_entity_poly.pdbx_seq_one_letter_code
_entity_poly.pdbx_strand_id
1 'polypeptide(L)'
;DCIWAKRNPMPEPVRDRPTRSHEYVFLLAKSRRYFYDAEAVREPLRESSLRRLRHHLPNPVENPAYQSKHPRGDFRRFPMLANTDPAGRNLRSVWQIATQPYPGAHFATFPEALPTVCIRAGTSEHGACAKCGTPWVHTVRAEAGESDTTGTPTNLSPSGGVRE
;
A
#
# COMPACT_ATOMS: atom_id res chain seq x y z
N ASP A 1 -9.73 12.37 3.02
CA ASP A 1 -9.80 12.06 4.46
C ASP A 1 -9.75 10.55 4.65
N CYS A 2 -9.11 10.08 5.71
CA CYS A 2 -9.02 8.66 6.05
C CYS A 2 -9.85 8.35 7.30
N ILE A 3 -10.37 7.12 7.39
CA ILE A 3 -11.18 6.62 8.49
C ILE A 3 -10.41 5.51 9.20
N TRP A 4 -10.12 5.69 10.47
CA TRP A 4 -9.71 4.60 11.34
C TRP A 4 -10.96 3.89 11.89
N ALA A 5 -11.26 2.72 11.34
CA ALA A 5 -12.33 1.85 11.80
C ALA A 5 -11.82 0.90 12.89
N LYS A 6 -12.26 1.10 14.13
CA LYS A 6 -11.90 0.28 15.29
C LYS A 6 -12.62 -1.06 15.22
N ARG A 7 -11.89 -2.17 15.25
CA ARG A 7 -12.47 -3.52 15.23
C ARG A 7 -13.07 -3.95 16.57
N ASN A 8 -12.58 -3.37 17.66
CA ASN A 8 -12.95 -3.62 19.05
C ASN A 8 -13.27 -2.28 19.74
N PRO A 9 -14.28 -1.53 19.27
CA PRO A 9 -14.65 -0.26 19.88
C PRO A 9 -15.23 -0.50 21.27
N MET A 10 -14.95 0.40 22.20
CA MET A 10 -15.62 0.40 23.49
C MET A 10 -17.11 0.71 23.29
N PRO A 11 -18.03 -0.05 23.91
CA PRO A 11 -19.45 0.28 23.86
C PRO A 11 -19.71 1.63 24.55
N GLU A 12 -20.56 2.44 23.94
CA GLU A 12 -21.04 3.68 24.55
C GLU A 12 -22.39 3.39 25.23
N PRO A 13 -22.71 3.98 26.41
CA PRO A 13 -23.93 3.70 27.17
C PRO A 13 -25.20 4.29 26.55
N VAL A 14 -25.13 4.61 25.26
CA VAL A 14 -26.09 5.40 24.52
C VAL A 14 -27.12 4.48 23.86
N ARG A 15 -28.39 4.87 23.89
CA ARG A 15 -29.50 4.07 23.31
C ARG A 15 -30.15 4.70 22.09
N ASP A 16 -29.91 5.98 21.81
CA ASP A 16 -30.60 6.77 20.78
C ASP A 16 -29.81 6.93 19.46
N ARG A 17 -28.58 6.39 19.40
CA ARG A 17 -27.74 6.45 18.21
C ARG A 17 -26.72 5.29 18.16
N PRO A 18 -26.10 5.03 17.00
CA PRO A 18 -25.02 4.05 16.90
C PRO A 18 -23.79 4.44 17.73
N THR A 19 -23.16 3.45 18.36
CA THR A 19 -21.86 3.60 19.02
C THR A 19 -20.80 4.08 18.03
N ARG A 20 -19.99 5.07 18.41
CA ARG A 20 -18.86 5.53 17.58
C ARG A 20 -17.77 4.47 17.50
N SER A 21 -17.67 3.82 16.34
CA SER A 21 -16.67 2.78 16.06
C SER A 21 -15.49 3.26 15.22
N HIS A 22 -15.40 4.56 14.91
CA HIS A 22 -14.34 5.09 14.06
C HIS A 22 -13.87 6.48 14.48
N GLU A 23 -12.69 6.85 14.00
CA GLU A 23 -12.11 8.19 14.11
C GLU A 23 -11.58 8.65 12.74
N TYR A 24 -11.46 9.97 12.58
CA TYR A 24 -10.91 10.57 11.36
C TYR A 24 -9.40 10.72 11.47
N VAL A 25 -8.71 10.44 10.37
CA VAL A 25 -7.29 10.71 10.17
C VAL A 25 -7.14 11.67 9.01
N PHE A 26 -6.63 12.86 9.29
CA PHE A 26 -6.43 13.90 8.29
C PHE A 26 -4.99 13.84 7.77
N LEU A 27 -4.84 13.63 6.46
CA LEU A 27 -3.57 13.77 5.75
C LEU A 27 -3.49 15.19 5.17
N LEU A 28 -2.58 16.01 5.70
CA LEU A 28 -2.36 17.38 5.28
C LEU A 28 -0.99 17.51 4.63
N ALA A 29 -0.86 18.39 3.63
CA ALA A 29 0.40 18.66 2.93
C ALA A 29 0.65 20.16 2.83
N LYS A 30 1.92 20.56 2.93
CA LYS A 30 2.33 21.98 2.80
C LYS A 30 2.26 22.50 1.38
N SER A 31 2.28 21.61 0.38
CA SER A 31 2.27 21.97 -1.03
C SER A 31 1.57 20.89 -1.85
N ARG A 32 1.20 21.21 -3.10
CA ARG A 32 0.53 20.28 -4.01
C ARG A 32 1.38 19.04 -4.34
N ARG A 33 2.71 19.18 -4.33
CA ARG A 33 3.66 18.09 -4.55
C ARG A 33 4.31 17.75 -3.22
N TYR A 34 3.81 16.71 -2.59
CA TYR A 34 4.31 16.19 -1.32
C TYR A 34 4.84 14.79 -1.51
N PHE A 35 5.72 14.37 -0.60
CA PHE A 35 6.21 13.00 -0.56
C PHE A 35 5.11 12.08 -0.01
N TYR A 36 4.93 10.97 -0.69
CA TYR A 36 4.05 9.89 -0.26
C TYR A 36 4.61 8.57 -0.76
N ASP A 37 4.97 7.69 0.16
CA ASP A 37 5.50 6.38 -0.19
C ASP A 37 4.35 5.36 -0.28
N ALA A 38 3.82 5.20 -1.50
CA ALA A 38 2.73 4.25 -1.76
C ALA A 38 3.19 2.79 -1.68
N GLU A 39 4.48 2.52 -1.91
CA GLU A 39 5.03 1.16 -1.87
C GLU A 39 5.20 0.70 -0.42
N ALA A 40 5.68 1.56 0.47
CA ALA A 40 5.88 1.25 1.90
C ALA A 40 4.58 0.88 2.64
N VAL A 41 3.42 1.32 2.12
CA VAL A 41 2.09 1.03 2.71
C VAL A 41 1.17 0.22 1.78
N ARG A 42 1.73 -0.38 0.72
CA ARG A 42 0.97 -1.17 -0.24
C ARG A 42 0.25 -2.34 0.44
N GLU A 43 -1.02 -2.52 0.10
CA GLU A 43 -1.82 -3.61 0.65
C GLU A 43 -1.71 -4.85 -0.25
N PRO A 44 -1.52 -6.06 0.31
CA PRO A 44 -1.53 -7.27 -0.49
C PRO A 44 -2.91 -7.49 -1.13
N LEU A 45 -2.92 -8.21 -2.26
CA LEU A 45 -4.15 -8.65 -2.88
C LEU A 45 -4.94 -9.53 -1.90
N ARG A 46 -6.27 -9.34 -1.88
CA ARG A 46 -7.16 -10.21 -1.10
C ARG A 46 -7.24 -11.57 -1.78
N GLU A 47 -7.44 -12.61 -0.98
CA GLU A 47 -7.62 -13.98 -1.50
C GLU A 47 -8.73 -14.08 -2.54
N SER A 48 -9.84 -13.38 -2.34
CA SER A 48 -10.93 -13.31 -3.32
C SER A 48 -10.50 -12.68 -4.64
N SER A 49 -9.58 -11.71 -4.62
CA SER A 49 -8.99 -11.15 -5.83
C SER A 49 -8.05 -12.16 -6.50
N LEU A 50 -7.19 -12.84 -5.73
CA LEU A 50 -6.31 -13.88 -6.26
C LEU A 50 -7.11 -15.00 -6.92
N ARG A 51 -8.18 -15.47 -6.27
CA ARG A 51 -9.11 -16.46 -6.85
C ARG A 51 -9.73 -15.98 -8.16
N ARG A 52 -10.17 -14.72 -8.24
CA ARG A 52 -10.67 -14.15 -9.50
C ARG A 52 -9.60 -14.13 -10.59
N LEU A 53 -8.38 -13.72 -10.25
CA LEU A 53 -7.25 -13.75 -11.20
C LEU A 53 -6.97 -15.15 -11.72
N ARG A 54 -7.00 -16.17 -10.83
CA ARG A 54 -6.81 -17.57 -11.21
C ARG A 54 -7.81 -18.04 -12.27
N HIS A 55 -9.06 -17.58 -12.21
CA HIS A 55 -10.07 -17.93 -13.22
C HIS A 55 -9.85 -17.24 -14.58
N HIS A 56 -9.07 -16.15 -14.62
CA HIS A 56 -8.76 -15.42 -15.84
C HIS A 56 -7.35 -15.69 -16.39
N LEU A 57 -6.49 -16.35 -15.60
CA LEU A 57 -5.21 -16.88 -16.05
C LEU A 57 -5.43 -18.22 -16.74
N PRO A 58 -4.66 -18.54 -17.80
CA PRO A 58 -4.57 -19.91 -18.29
C PRO A 58 -3.97 -20.74 -17.16
N ASN A 59 -4.78 -21.59 -16.53
CA ASN A 59 -4.29 -22.59 -15.60
C ASN A 59 -4.34 -23.95 -16.32
N PRO A 60 -3.22 -24.46 -16.86
CA PRO A 60 -3.21 -25.74 -17.57
C PRO A 60 -3.59 -26.92 -16.68
N VAL A 61 -3.38 -26.80 -15.35
CA VAL A 61 -3.60 -27.88 -14.39
C VAL A 61 -5.07 -27.97 -13.97
N GLU A 62 -5.71 -26.83 -13.70
CA GLU A 62 -7.12 -26.79 -13.24
C GLU A 62 -8.13 -26.53 -14.37
N ASN A 63 -7.69 -25.97 -15.50
CA ASN A 63 -8.53 -25.67 -16.66
C ASN A 63 -7.76 -25.88 -17.99
N PRO A 64 -7.42 -27.14 -18.33
CA PRO A 64 -6.65 -27.48 -19.53
C PRO A 64 -7.37 -27.09 -20.84
N ALA A 65 -8.69 -26.92 -20.78
CA ALA A 65 -9.52 -26.54 -21.94
C ALA A 65 -9.68 -25.01 -22.11
N TYR A 66 -9.04 -24.19 -21.27
CA TYR A 66 -9.17 -22.73 -21.36
C TYR A 66 -8.63 -22.18 -22.69
N GLN A 67 -9.54 -21.87 -23.61
CA GLN A 67 -9.25 -21.12 -24.83
C GLN A 67 -9.73 -19.69 -24.65
N SER A 68 -8.81 -18.75 -24.51
CA SER A 68 -9.14 -17.33 -24.51
C SER A 68 -9.84 -16.95 -25.82
N LYS A 69 -10.94 -16.19 -25.75
CA LYS A 69 -11.63 -15.64 -26.93
C LYS A 69 -10.80 -14.61 -27.72
N HIS A 70 -9.64 -14.21 -27.18
CA HIS A 70 -8.72 -13.26 -27.79
C HIS A 70 -7.60 -13.99 -28.57
N PRO A 71 -7.17 -13.43 -29.73
CA PRO A 71 -6.09 -14.00 -30.54
C PRO A 71 -4.76 -14.05 -29.77
N ARG A 72 -3.85 -14.95 -30.18
CA ARG A 72 -2.51 -15.02 -29.59
C ARG A 72 -1.75 -13.71 -29.87
N GLY A 73 -1.18 -13.10 -28.83
CA GLY A 73 -0.47 -11.82 -28.92
C GLY A 73 -1.30 -10.59 -28.53
N ASP A 74 -2.61 -10.72 -28.28
CA ASP A 74 -3.42 -9.63 -27.75
C ASP A 74 -3.25 -9.51 -26.22
N PHE A 75 -2.77 -8.36 -25.73
CA PHE A 75 -2.65 -8.10 -24.29
C PHE A 75 -4.01 -8.09 -23.56
N ARG A 76 -5.12 -7.91 -24.30
CA ARG A 76 -6.51 -8.04 -23.78
C ARG A 76 -6.92 -9.48 -23.54
N ARG A 77 -6.08 -10.46 -23.91
CA ARG A 77 -6.29 -11.89 -23.62
C ARG A 77 -6.43 -12.19 -22.14
N PHE A 78 -5.84 -11.36 -21.29
CA PHE A 78 -5.93 -11.41 -19.83
C PHE A 78 -6.27 -10.02 -19.27
N PRO A 79 -7.50 -9.54 -19.48
CA PRO A 79 -7.86 -8.15 -19.17
C PRO A 79 -7.74 -7.83 -17.67
N MET A 80 -7.81 -8.86 -16.82
CA MET A 80 -7.59 -8.70 -15.38
C MET A 80 -6.11 -8.61 -15.00
N LEU A 81 -5.17 -9.23 -15.75
CA LEU A 81 -3.74 -9.09 -15.48
C LEU A 81 -3.20 -7.74 -15.89
N ALA A 82 -3.68 -7.19 -17.01
CA ALA A 82 -3.27 -5.86 -17.46
C ALA A 82 -3.55 -4.76 -16.41
N ASN A 83 -4.55 -4.98 -15.55
CA ASN A 83 -5.01 -4.01 -14.55
C ASN A 83 -4.69 -4.44 -13.11
N THR A 84 -3.97 -5.54 -12.89
CA THR A 84 -3.66 -6.03 -11.55
C THR A 84 -2.17 -6.13 -11.33
N ASP A 85 -1.68 -5.31 -10.41
CA ASP A 85 -0.30 -5.33 -9.97
C ASP A 85 -0.09 -6.54 -9.01
N PRO A 86 0.85 -7.45 -9.32
CA PRO A 86 1.14 -8.59 -8.47
C PRO A 86 1.71 -8.20 -7.09
N ALA A 87 2.33 -7.02 -6.96
CA ALA A 87 2.88 -6.53 -5.70
C ALA A 87 1.78 -6.11 -4.71
N GLY A 88 0.52 -5.96 -5.15
CA GLY A 88 -0.59 -5.57 -4.31
C GLY A 88 -1.38 -4.40 -4.88
N ARG A 89 -2.08 -3.68 -4.00
CA ARG A 89 -2.88 -2.50 -4.35
C ARG A 89 -2.52 -1.32 -3.48
N ASN A 90 -2.88 -0.12 -3.94
CA ASN A 90 -2.75 1.08 -3.13
C ASN A 90 -3.58 0.99 -1.83
N LEU A 91 -3.05 1.59 -0.76
CA LEU A 91 -3.71 1.72 0.54
C LEU A 91 -5.04 2.46 0.38
N ARG A 92 -6.11 1.89 0.93
CA ARG A 92 -7.44 2.51 0.91
C ARG A 92 -7.59 3.53 2.02
N SER A 93 -8.58 4.40 1.92
CA SER A 93 -8.87 5.43 2.92
C SER A 93 -9.53 4.89 4.20
N VAL A 94 -9.97 3.62 4.25
CA VAL A 94 -10.59 3.02 5.44
C VAL A 94 -9.67 1.97 6.03
N TRP A 95 -9.13 2.25 7.21
CA TRP A 95 -8.14 1.43 7.90
C TRP A 95 -8.76 0.67 9.05
N GLN A 96 -8.75 -0.65 8.97
CA GLN A 96 -9.27 -1.52 10.02
C GLN A 96 -8.16 -1.88 11.01
N ILE A 97 -8.00 -1.07 12.05
CA ILE A 97 -6.95 -1.25 13.07
C ILE A 97 -7.64 -1.43 14.43
N ALA A 98 -7.29 -2.50 15.15
CA ALA A 98 -7.81 -2.72 16.50
C ALA A 98 -7.14 -1.77 17.50
N THR A 99 -7.86 -1.34 18.52
CA THR A 99 -7.26 -0.65 19.67
C THR A 99 -6.29 -1.59 20.39
N GLN A 100 -5.22 -1.04 20.92
CA GLN A 100 -4.16 -1.75 21.62
C GLN A 100 -4.16 -1.29 23.09
N PRO A 101 -4.10 -2.22 24.08
CA PRO A 101 -3.93 -1.83 25.47
C PRO A 101 -2.61 -1.09 25.68
N TYR A 102 -2.62 -0.04 26.50
CA TYR A 102 -1.44 0.72 26.88
C TYR A 102 -1.37 0.84 28.41
N PRO A 103 -0.27 0.42 29.06
CA PRO A 103 -0.17 0.38 30.52
C PRO A 103 0.15 1.75 31.15
N GLY A 104 0.47 2.76 30.35
CA GLY A 104 0.78 4.10 30.87
C GLY A 104 -0.46 4.90 31.28
N ALA A 105 -0.23 6.07 31.88
CA ALA A 105 -1.28 6.90 32.46
C ALA A 105 -2.19 7.62 31.42
N HIS A 106 -1.85 7.58 30.13
CA HIS A 106 -2.64 8.23 29.10
C HIS A 106 -3.82 7.35 28.67
N PHE A 107 -5.04 7.84 28.87
CA PHE A 107 -6.27 7.09 28.59
C PHE A 107 -6.73 7.10 27.12
N ALA A 108 -6.16 7.99 26.31
CA ALA A 108 -6.55 8.19 24.90
C ALA A 108 -5.40 7.83 23.94
N THR A 109 -4.75 6.70 24.18
CA THR A 109 -3.70 6.21 23.28
C THR A 109 -4.27 5.60 22.00
N PHE A 110 -3.60 5.85 20.88
CA PHE A 110 -3.80 5.11 19.65
C PHE A 110 -2.93 3.84 19.60
N PRO A 111 -3.33 2.81 18.84
CA PRO A 111 -2.49 1.63 18.60
C PRO A 111 -1.27 1.99 17.74
N GLU A 112 -0.12 1.36 17.98
CA GLU A 112 1.14 1.65 17.26
C GLU A 112 1.05 1.44 15.75
N ALA A 113 0.17 0.54 15.31
CA ALA A 113 -0.09 0.31 13.89
C ALA A 113 -0.61 1.56 13.17
N LEU A 114 -1.35 2.43 13.85
CA LEU A 114 -1.88 3.67 13.25
C LEU A 114 -0.77 4.65 12.83
N PRO A 115 0.11 5.13 13.75
CA PRO A 115 1.23 5.98 13.36
C PRO A 115 2.25 5.24 12.48
N THR A 116 2.38 3.91 12.57
CA THR A 116 3.27 3.16 11.68
C THR A 116 2.86 3.33 10.21
N VAL A 117 1.56 3.21 9.89
CA VAL A 117 1.06 3.47 8.54
C VAL A 117 1.31 4.92 8.13
N CYS A 118 1.02 5.88 9.01
CA CYS A 118 1.24 7.30 8.72
C CYS A 118 2.73 7.63 8.47
N ILE A 119 3.64 7.07 9.27
CA ILE A 119 5.09 7.30 9.15
C ILE A 119 5.61 6.66 7.88
N ARG A 120 5.26 5.41 7.60
CA ARG A 120 5.67 4.72 6.37
C ARG A 120 5.16 5.42 5.12
N ALA A 121 3.93 5.93 5.14
CA ALA A 121 3.39 6.69 4.01
C ALA A 121 4.01 8.08 3.88
N GLY A 122 4.30 8.76 4.99
CA GLY A 122 4.69 10.18 5.02
C GLY A 122 6.20 10.45 5.05
N THR A 123 7.01 9.44 5.35
CA THR A 123 8.46 9.57 5.54
C THR A 123 9.14 8.41 4.83
N SER A 124 10.29 8.67 4.18
CA SER A 124 11.04 7.57 3.57
C SER A 124 11.68 6.68 4.63
N GLU A 125 12.06 5.46 4.23
CA GLU A 125 12.78 4.52 5.10
C GLU A 125 14.05 5.13 5.73
N HIS A 126 14.70 6.06 5.03
CA HIS A 126 15.92 6.75 5.48
C HIS A 126 15.65 8.18 5.98
N GLY A 127 14.39 8.54 6.20
CA GLY A 127 14.00 9.87 6.66
C GLY A 127 14.15 10.93 5.56
N ALA A 128 14.86 12.01 5.87
CA ALA A 128 15.11 13.10 4.93
C ALA A 128 16.59 13.44 4.91
N CYS A 129 17.06 13.97 3.79
CA CYS A 129 18.42 14.49 3.69
C CYS A 129 18.64 15.58 4.75
N ALA A 130 19.67 15.44 5.58
CA ALA A 130 19.98 16.40 6.64
C ALA A 130 20.31 17.81 6.11
N LYS A 131 20.73 17.94 4.85
CA LYS A 131 21.10 19.24 4.24
C LYS A 131 19.92 19.97 3.62
N CYS A 132 19.12 19.28 2.79
CA CYS A 132 18.05 19.91 2.01
C CYS A 132 16.63 19.53 2.45
N GLY A 133 16.47 18.55 3.35
CA GLY A 133 15.17 18.07 3.81
C GLY A 133 14.39 17.23 2.78
N THR A 134 14.98 16.95 1.61
CA THR A 134 14.35 16.10 0.60
C THR A 134 14.30 14.65 1.08
N PRO A 135 13.13 13.98 1.00
CA PRO A 135 13.02 12.58 1.33
C PRO A 135 13.71 11.68 0.28
N TRP A 136 14.12 10.50 0.72
CA TRP A 136 14.70 9.50 -0.17
C TRP A 136 13.61 8.76 -0.92
N VAL A 137 13.83 8.41 -2.19
CA VAL A 137 12.85 7.65 -2.99
C VAL A 137 13.41 6.30 -3.38
N HIS A 138 12.54 5.30 -3.45
CA HIS A 138 12.88 4.00 -4.01
C HIS A 138 13.11 4.14 -5.51
N THR A 139 14.34 3.85 -5.96
CA THR A 139 14.67 3.74 -7.38
C THR A 139 14.70 2.28 -7.79
N VAL A 140 13.62 1.79 -8.42
CA VAL A 140 13.66 0.52 -9.15
C VAL A 140 14.33 0.76 -10.50
N ARG A 141 15.51 0.18 -10.69
CA ARG A 141 16.10 0.09 -12.03
C ARG A 141 15.35 -1.00 -12.78
N ALA A 142 14.81 -0.68 -13.95
CA ALA A 142 14.34 -1.70 -14.86
C ALA A 142 15.58 -2.45 -15.37
N GLU A 143 15.79 -3.67 -14.91
CA GLU A 143 16.78 -4.55 -15.54
C GLU A 143 16.20 -4.94 -16.90
N ALA A 144 16.78 -4.37 -17.97
CA ALA A 144 16.64 -4.94 -19.30
C ALA A 144 17.16 -6.37 -19.20
N GLY A 145 16.31 -7.36 -19.49
CA GLY A 145 16.69 -8.75 -19.37
C GLY A 145 17.91 -9.06 -20.23
N GLU A 146 19.05 -9.32 -19.58
CA GLU A 146 20.23 -9.92 -20.20
C GLU A 146 20.94 -10.74 -19.11
N SER A 147 21.40 -11.94 -19.50
CA SER A 147 21.88 -13.03 -18.65
C SER A 147 23.07 -12.69 -17.76
N ASP A 148 22.98 -13.16 -16.52
CA ASP A 148 24.04 -13.72 -15.66
C ASP A 148 25.37 -12.95 -15.56
N THR A 149 25.59 -12.25 -14.44
CA THR A 149 26.57 -12.63 -13.38
C THR A 149 26.77 -11.49 -12.37
N THR A 150 26.60 -11.82 -11.10
CA THR A 150 27.18 -11.18 -9.89
C THR A 150 27.30 -9.65 -9.87
N GLY A 151 26.35 -9.00 -9.19
CA GLY A 151 26.53 -7.65 -8.67
C GLY A 151 25.38 -7.24 -7.74
N THR A 152 25.67 -7.11 -6.45
CA THR A 152 24.73 -6.58 -5.45
C THR A 152 24.37 -5.12 -5.78
N PRO A 153 23.09 -4.75 -5.97
CA PRO A 153 22.71 -3.36 -6.13
C PRO A 153 22.01 -2.84 -4.87
N THR A 154 22.69 -1.98 -4.12
CA THR A 154 22.04 -1.08 -3.14
C THR A 154 21.76 0.24 -3.87
N ASN A 155 20.53 0.44 -4.36
CA ASN A 155 20.17 1.65 -5.11
C ASN A 155 19.12 2.48 -4.35
N LEU A 156 19.61 3.45 -3.59
CA LEU A 156 18.82 4.54 -3.01
C LEU A 156 19.42 5.86 -3.50
N SER A 157 18.58 6.77 -3.97
CA SER A 157 19.03 8.09 -4.42
C SER A 157 18.05 9.16 -3.90
N PRO A 158 18.54 10.35 -3.50
CA PRO A 158 17.65 11.44 -3.12
C PRO A 158 16.87 11.90 -4.35
N SER A 159 15.56 12.09 -4.23
CA SER A 159 14.73 12.58 -5.34
C SER A 159 14.98 14.06 -5.59
N GLY A 160 15.99 14.41 -6.39
CA GLY A 160 16.22 15.80 -6.73
C GLY A 160 17.37 16.02 -7.68
N GLY A 161 17.10 15.87 -8.99
CA GLY A 161 17.84 16.62 -9.99
C GLY A 161 17.50 18.10 -9.84
N VAL A 162 18.51 18.90 -9.49
CA VAL A 162 18.47 20.35 -9.62
C VAL A 162 18.27 20.64 -11.12
N ARG A 163 17.14 21.24 -11.48
CA ARG A 163 17.05 21.97 -12.75
C ARG A 163 17.52 23.38 -12.44
N GLU A 164 18.55 23.80 -13.15
CA GLU A 164 19.01 25.19 -13.25
C GLU A 164 17.88 26.14 -13.64
#